data_AF-D0VD71-F1
#
_entry.id   AF-D0VD71-F1
#
_cell.length_a   1.000
_cell.length_b   1.000
_cell.length_c   1.000
_cell.angle_alpha   90.00
_cell.angle_beta   90.00
_cell.angle_gamma   90.00
#
_symmetry.space_group_name_H-M   'P 1'
#
loop_
_entity.id
_entity.type
_entity.pdbx_description
1 polymer ?
#
loop_
_entity_poly.entity_id
_entity_poly.type
_entity_poly.pdbx_seq_one_letter_code
_entity_poly.pdbx_strand_id
1 'polypeptide(L)'
;ESWLQEGQTRIIFDGVNSAFHLWCNGRWVGYGQDSRLPSEFDLSTFLRAGENRLAVMVLRWSDGSYLEDQDMWRMSGIFRDVSLLHKPSTQISDFHVATHFNDDFSRAVLEAEVQMYGELRDELRVTVSLWQGETQVASGTAPFGGEIIDERGGYADRVTLRLNVENPKLW
;
A
#
# COMPACT_ATOMS: atom_id res chain seq x y z
N GLU A 1 -15.75 -7.86 -15.60
CA GLU A 1 -15.38 -9.28 -15.87
C GLU A 1 -13.88 -9.50 -15.88
N SER A 2 -13.07 -8.62 -16.51
CA SER A 2 -11.60 -8.74 -16.54
C SER A 2 -10.93 -8.84 -15.16
N TRP A 3 -11.43 -8.12 -14.15
CA TRP A 3 -10.90 -8.14 -12.78
C TRP A 3 -10.99 -9.49 -12.05
N LEU A 4 -11.78 -10.43 -12.57
CA LEU A 4 -11.92 -11.78 -12.01
C LEU A 4 -11.06 -12.81 -12.75
N GLN A 5 -10.55 -12.46 -13.94
CA GLN A 5 -9.78 -13.37 -14.76
C GLN A 5 -8.34 -13.51 -14.22
N GLU A 6 -7.74 -12.39 -13.83
CA GLU A 6 -6.40 -12.31 -13.28
C GLU A 6 -6.31 -11.19 -12.24
N GLY A 7 -5.24 -11.19 -11.45
CA GLY A 7 -4.97 -10.15 -10.46
C GLY A 7 -5.68 -10.38 -9.12
N GLN A 8 -5.59 -9.36 -8.28
CA GLN A 8 -6.14 -9.30 -6.95
C GLN A 8 -7.05 -8.08 -6.85
N THR A 9 -8.30 -8.29 -6.45
CA THR A 9 -9.25 -7.20 -6.17
C THR A 9 -9.43 -7.08 -4.67
N ARG A 10 -9.02 -5.94 -4.10
CA ARG A 10 -9.23 -5.62 -2.68
C ARG A 10 -10.22 -4.48 -2.51
N ILE A 11 -10.89 -4.48 -1.37
CA ILE A 11 -11.68 -3.34 -0.88
C ILE A 11 -10.91 -2.61 0.20
N ILE A 12 -11.01 -1.28 0.19
CA ILE A 12 -10.35 -0.39 1.13
C ILE A 12 -11.44 0.44 1.79
N PHE A 13 -11.47 0.42 3.12
CA PHE A 13 -12.27 1.35 3.92
C PHE A 13 -11.33 2.32 4.64
N ASP A 14 -11.30 3.60 4.24
CA ASP A 14 -10.34 4.57 4.78
C ASP A 14 -10.65 5.01 6.22
N GLY A 15 -11.85 4.71 6.72
CA GLY A 15 -12.28 5.04 8.07
C GLY A 15 -13.68 4.50 8.40
N VAL A 16 -13.72 3.55 9.32
CA VAL A 16 -14.95 2.96 9.88
C VAL A 16 -14.87 3.03 11.39
N ASN A 17 -15.83 3.71 12.01
CA ASN A 17 -15.82 3.95 13.45
C ASN A 17 -16.89 3.11 14.17
N SER A 18 -16.57 2.28 15.18
CA SER A 18 -15.24 2.03 15.78
C SER A 18 -14.65 0.65 15.45
N ALA A 19 -15.50 -0.26 14.99
CA ALA A 19 -15.11 -1.58 14.51
C ALA A 19 -16.16 -2.08 13.52
N PHE A 20 -15.80 -3.04 12.67
CA PHE A 20 -16.78 -3.64 11.77
C PHE A 20 -16.43 -5.06 11.37
N HIS A 21 -17.47 -5.83 11.04
CA HIS A 21 -17.35 -7.07 10.30
C HIS A 21 -17.79 -6.87 8.84
N LEU A 22 -17.08 -7.52 7.92
CA LEU A 22 -17.33 -7.44 6.49
C LEU A 22 -17.79 -8.80 5.94
N TRP A 23 -18.82 -8.76 5.11
CA TRP A 23 -19.27 -9.87 4.27
C TRP A 23 -19.37 -9.44 2.81
N CYS A 24 -19.06 -10.35 1.91
CA CYS A 24 -19.26 -10.22 0.47
C CYS A 24 -20.03 -11.43 -0.04
N ASN A 25 -21.14 -11.19 -0.77
CA ASN A 25 -22.02 -12.22 -1.30
C ASN A 25 -22.47 -13.25 -0.23
N GLY A 26 -22.73 -12.79 0.98
CA GLY A 26 -23.17 -13.60 2.12
C GLY A 26 -22.07 -14.38 2.85
N ARG A 27 -20.81 -14.31 2.38
CA ARG A 27 -19.66 -14.96 3.01
C ARG A 27 -18.87 -13.97 3.84
N TRP A 28 -18.48 -14.37 5.05
CA TRP A 28 -17.67 -13.54 5.94
C TRP A 28 -16.27 -13.37 5.35
N VAL A 29 -15.78 -12.12 5.33
CA VAL A 29 -14.48 -11.74 4.77
C VAL A 29 -13.49 -11.45 5.89
N GLY A 30 -13.89 -10.63 6.87
CA GLY A 30 -12.95 -10.15 7.88
C GLY A 30 -13.56 -9.22 8.93
N TYR A 31 -12.67 -8.66 9.76
CA TYR A 31 -12.94 -7.73 10.85
C TYR A 31 -11.88 -6.62 10.88
N GLY A 32 -12.23 -5.41 11.29
CA GLY A 32 -11.31 -4.29 11.45
C GLY A 32 -11.65 -3.40 12.66
N GLN A 33 -10.60 -2.82 13.24
CA GLN A 33 -10.59 -1.78 14.28
C GLN A 33 -9.61 -0.67 13.87
N ASP A 34 -9.47 0.35 14.73
CA ASP A 34 -8.83 1.64 14.44
C ASP A 34 -9.66 2.45 13.44
N SER A 35 -10.34 3.48 13.97
CA SER A 35 -11.23 4.32 13.19
C SER A 35 -10.49 5.21 12.19
N ARG A 36 -9.16 5.33 12.28
CA ARG A 36 -8.38 6.41 11.65
C ARG A 36 -7.39 5.93 10.60
N LEU A 37 -7.19 4.63 10.45
CA LEU A 37 -6.38 4.02 9.42
C LEU A 37 -7.22 3.15 8.47
N PRO A 38 -6.77 2.96 7.22
CA PRO A 38 -7.48 2.12 6.27
C PRO A 38 -7.49 0.66 6.69
N SER A 39 -8.64 0.00 6.51
CA SER A 39 -8.76 -1.45 6.60
C SER A 39 -8.94 -2.04 5.19
N GLU A 40 -8.01 -2.89 4.77
CA GLU A 40 -8.02 -3.52 3.45
C GLU A 40 -8.33 -5.02 3.52
N PHE A 41 -9.20 -5.50 2.62
CA PHE A 41 -9.55 -6.93 2.54
C PHE A 41 -9.50 -7.42 1.09
N ASP A 42 -8.87 -8.58 0.88
CA ASP A 42 -8.89 -9.26 -0.42
C ASP A 42 -10.26 -9.87 -0.68
N LEU A 43 -10.93 -9.44 -1.76
CA LEU A 43 -12.23 -9.93 -2.19
C LEU A 43 -12.13 -10.90 -3.38
N SER A 44 -10.93 -11.22 -3.86
CA SER A 44 -10.73 -11.95 -5.12
C SER A 44 -11.46 -13.29 -5.15
N THR A 45 -11.52 -14.00 -4.02
CA THR A 45 -12.22 -15.29 -3.91
C THR A 45 -13.71 -15.17 -3.52
N PHE A 46 -14.22 -13.96 -3.34
CA PHE A 46 -15.59 -13.69 -2.88
C PHE A 46 -16.48 -13.09 -3.98
N LEU A 47 -15.85 -12.40 -4.93
CA LEU A 47 -16.54 -11.75 -6.04
C LEU A 47 -17.01 -12.75 -7.10
N ARG A 48 -18.05 -12.36 -7.83
CA ARG A 48 -18.55 -13.05 -9.02
C ARG A 48 -18.77 -12.07 -10.16
N ALA A 49 -18.86 -12.56 -11.39
CA ALA A 49 -19.20 -11.70 -12.52
C ALA A 49 -20.61 -11.11 -12.35
N GLY A 50 -20.78 -9.83 -12.70
CA GLY A 50 -22.05 -9.11 -12.54
C GLY A 50 -22.26 -8.58 -11.13
N GLU A 51 -23.47 -8.77 -10.59
CA GLU A 51 -23.88 -8.15 -9.33
C GLU A 51 -23.25 -8.79 -8.11
N ASN A 52 -22.65 -7.95 -7.27
CA ASN A 52 -22.07 -8.31 -5.99
C ASN A 52 -22.71 -7.47 -4.88
N ARG A 53 -22.89 -8.08 -3.71
CA ARG A 53 -23.46 -7.39 -2.55
C ARG A 53 -22.50 -7.44 -1.37
N LEU A 54 -22.20 -6.27 -0.82
CA LEU A 54 -21.48 -6.13 0.44
C LEU A 54 -22.47 -6.00 1.59
N ALA A 55 -22.10 -6.55 2.75
CA ALA A 55 -22.76 -6.27 4.00
C ALA A 55 -21.69 -5.92 5.04
N VAL A 56 -21.87 -4.79 5.71
CA VAL A 56 -20.92 -4.27 6.70
C VAL A 56 -21.69 -4.02 8.00
N MET A 57 -21.31 -4.71 9.07
CA MET A 57 -21.90 -4.50 10.39
C MET A 57 -20.94 -3.64 11.21
N VAL A 58 -21.31 -2.37 11.40
CA VAL A 58 -20.49 -1.39 12.13
C VAL A 58 -20.94 -1.35 13.59
N LEU A 59 -19.97 -1.49 14.50
CA LEU A 59 -20.16 -1.41 15.94
C LEU A 59 -19.73 -0.02 16.40
N ARG A 60 -20.61 0.68 17.14
CA ARG A 60 -20.29 1.99 17.72
C ARG A 60 -19.23 1.87 18.82
N TRP A 61 -19.29 0.80 19.61
CA TRP A 61 -18.38 0.57 20.73
C TRP A 61 -17.66 -0.77 20.54
N SER A 62 -16.35 -0.76 20.76
CA SER A 62 -15.48 -1.94 20.78
C SER A 62 -14.39 -1.75 21.84
N ASP A 63 -13.53 -2.74 22.05
CA ASP A 63 -12.35 -2.58 22.92
C ASP A 63 -11.40 -1.47 22.39
N GLY A 64 -11.32 -1.27 21.07
CA GLY A 64 -10.61 -0.15 20.46
C GLY A 64 -11.13 1.23 20.89
N SER A 65 -12.38 1.34 21.32
CA SER A 65 -12.92 2.60 21.85
C SER A 65 -12.21 3.08 23.12
N TYR A 66 -11.55 2.19 23.88
CA TYR A 66 -10.72 2.59 25.03
C TYR A 66 -9.44 3.32 24.60
N LEU A 67 -8.99 3.14 23.36
CA LEU A 67 -7.82 3.81 22.78
C LEU A 67 -8.20 5.09 22.02
N GLU A 68 -9.49 5.34 21.83
CA GLU A 68 -10.04 6.46 21.05
C GLU A 68 -10.86 7.45 21.90
N ASP A 69 -10.32 7.79 23.07
CA ASP A 69 -10.96 8.68 24.05
C ASP A 69 -10.60 10.18 23.85
N GLN A 70 -10.48 10.63 22.59
CA GLN A 70 -10.18 12.04 22.34
C GLN A 70 -11.32 12.96 22.80
N ASP A 71 -10.97 14.20 23.15
CA ASP A 71 -11.92 15.28 23.48
C ASP A 71 -12.62 15.80 22.20
N MET A 72 -13.56 15.01 21.69
CA MET A 72 -14.34 15.27 20.49
C MET A 72 -15.70 14.55 20.54
N TRP A 73 -16.59 14.86 19.59
CA TRP A 73 -17.88 14.19 19.45
C TRP A 73 -17.74 12.68 19.19
N ARG A 74 -18.48 11.87 19.96
CA ARG A 74 -18.52 10.40 19.83
C ARG A 74 -19.53 9.97 18.76
N MET A 75 -19.10 9.95 17.51
CA MET A 75 -19.88 9.49 16.34
C MET A 75 -19.48 8.06 15.93
N SER A 76 -20.14 7.49 14.91
CA SER A 76 -19.84 6.16 14.35
C SER A 76 -20.34 6.03 12.92
N GLY A 77 -19.88 4.99 12.21
CA GLY A 77 -20.29 4.68 10.84
C GLY A 77 -19.10 4.55 9.89
N ILE A 78 -19.38 4.27 8.62
CA ILE A 78 -18.40 4.37 7.53
C ILE A 78 -18.34 5.86 7.16
N PHE A 79 -17.30 6.55 7.62
CA PHE A 79 -17.26 8.02 7.62
C PHE A 79 -16.17 8.61 6.71
N ARG A 80 -15.32 7.76 6.12
CA ARG A 80 -14.42 8.09 5.02
C ARG A 80 -14.71 7.20 3.81
N ASP A 81 -13.94 7.41 2.75
CA ASP A 81 -14.15 6.77 1.45
C ASP A 81 -14.06 5.24 1.52
N VAL A 82 -14.75 4.62 0.56
CA VAL A 82 -14.67 3.19 0.30
C VAL A 82 -14.29 3.01 -1.16
N SER A 83 -13.22 2.28 -1.42
CA SER A 83 -12.72 2.08 -2.78
C SER A 83 -12.46 0.60 -3.06
N LEU A 84 -12.45 0.26 -4.35
CA LEU A 84 -11.95 -1.02 -4.85
C LEU A 84 -10.66 -0.77 -5.60
N LEU A 85 -9.64 -1.54 -5.28
CA LEU A 85 -8.34 -1.49 -5.94
C LEU A 85 -8.04 -2.85 -6.55
N HIS A 86 -7.79 -2.85 -7.86
CA HIS A 86 -7.33 -4.02 -8.58
C HIS A 86 -5.84 -3.92 -8.85
N LYS A 87 -5.09 -4.94 -8.44
CA LYS A 87 -3.64 -5.02 -8.65
C LYS A 87 -3.30 -6.31 -9.38
N PRO A 88 -2.25 -6.34 -10.22
CA PRO A 88 -1.78 -7.59 -10.79
C PRO A 88 -1.34 -8.58 -9.70
N SER A 89 -1.30 -9.89 -10.01
CA SER A 89 -0.85 -10.90 -9.04
C SER A 89 0.62 -10.72 -8.65
N THR A 90 1.44 -10.25 -9.58
CA THR A 90 2.82 -9.77 -9.37
C THR A 90 2.79 -8.25 -9.30
N GLN A 91 3.01 -7.67 -8.13
CA GLN A 91 2.78 -6.25 -7.86
C GLN A 91 3.82 -5.64 -6.94
N ILE A 92 3.98 -4.32 -7.00
CA ILE A 92 4.64 -3.55 -5.94
C ILE A 92 3.76 -3.64 -4.69
N SER A 93 4.27 -4.19 -3.60
CA SER A 93 3.54 -4.31 -2.33
C SER A 93 3.75 -3.09 -1.45
N ASP A 94 4.96 -2.53 -1.47
CA ASP A 94 5.37 -1.39 -0.65
C ASP A 94 6.54 -0.65 -1.30
N PHE A 95 6.70 0.63 -0.96
CA PHE A 95 7.88 1.40 -1.32
C PHE A 95 8.17 2.50 -0.30
N HIS A 96 9.46 2.70 -0.02
CA HIS A 96 9.95 3.76 0.85
C HIS A 96 10.82 4.72 0.05
N VAL A 97 10.67 6.02 0.28
CA VAL A 97 11.51 7.06 -0.32
C VAL A 97 12.23 7.82 0.78
N ALA A 98 13.56 7.84 0.72
CA ALA A 98 14.41 8.64 1.58
C ALA A 98 15.26 9.60 0.75
N THR A 99 15.56 10.78 1.30
CA THR A 99 16.45 11.77 0.66
C THR A 99 17.56 12.15 1.63
N HIS A 100 18.80 11.90 1.21
CA HIS A 100 20.00 12.22 1.98
C HIS A 100 20.72 13.37 1.31
N PHE A 101 21.14 14.37 2.08
CA PHE A 101 21.80 15.57 1.57
C PHE A 101 23.25 15.63 2.00
N ASN A 102 24.07 16.36 1.25
CA ASN A 102 25.35 16.84 1.74
C ASN A 102 25.18 18.12 2.59
N ASP A 103 26.27 18.55 3.22
CA ASP A 103 26.28 19.61 4.24
C ASP A 103 25.67 20.94 3.80
N ASP A 104 25.77 21.30 2.52
CA ASP A 104 25.28 22.56 1.96
C ASP A 104 23.98 22.39 1.13
N PHE A 105 23.38 21.20 1.15
CA PHE A 105 22.18 20.83 0.40
C PHE A 105 22.30 21.00 -1.13
N SER A 106 23.51 21.17 -1.67
CA SER A 106 23.72 21.26 -3.11
C SER A 106 23.56 19.92 -3.82
N ARG A 107 23.59 18.80 -3.10
CA ARG A 107 23.44 17.45 -3.63
C ARG A 107 22.54 16.61 -2.74
N ALA A 108 21.72 15.79 -3.36
CA ALA A 108 20.95 14.77 -2.68
C ALA A 108 21.10 13.40 -3.33
N VAL A 109 20.93 12.35 -2.53
CA VAL A 109 20.67 11.00 -3.01
C VAL A 109 19.23 10.66 -2.65
N LEU A 110 18.40 10.44 -3.67
CA LEU A 110 17.10 9.80 -3.50
C LEU A 110 17.31 8.30 -3.44
N GLU A 111 16.97 7.71 -2.30
CA GLU A 111 16.97 6.28 -2.07
C GLU A 111 15.53 5.77 -2.10
N ALA A 112 15.26 4.80 -2.98
CA ALA A 112 13.96 4.17 -3.10
C ALA A 112 14.09 2.67 -2.86
N GLU A 113 13.58 2.18 -1.72
CA GLU A 113 13.39 0.76 -1.47
C GLU A 113 12.03 0.34 -2.02
N VAL A 114 11.99 -0.69 -2.87
CA VAL A 114 10.77 -1.22 -3.46
C VAL A 114 10.65 -2.69 -3.09
N GLN A 115 9.47 -3.08 -2.63
CA GLN A 115 9.11 -4.45 -2.28
C GLN A 115 8.03 -4.97 -3.22
N MET A 116 8.04 -6.27 -3.50
CA MET A 116 7.01 -6.91 -4.30
C MET A 116 6.25 -8.01 -3.57
N TYR A 117 5.05 -8.28 -4.07
CA TYR A 117 4.27 -9.47 -3.74
C TYR A 117 3.96 -10.23 -5.03
N GLY A 118 4.00 -11.57 -4.97
CA GLY A 118 3.75 -12.45 -6.09
C GLY A 118 4.94 -13.37 -6.41
N GLU A 119 4.95 -13.92 -7.62
CA GLU A 119 6.01 -14.82 -8.07
C GLU A 119 7.24 -14.03 -8.53
N LEU A 120 8.39 -14.30 -7.92
CA LEU A 120 9.68 -13.76 -8.33
C LEU A 120 10.13 -14.43 -9.64
N ARG A 121 10.52 -13.63 -10.62
CA ARG A 121 11.09 -14.12 -11.89
C ARG A 121 12.27 -13.26 -12.32
N ASP A 122 13.25 -13.88 -12.95
CA ASP A 122 14.52 -13.24 -13.32
C ASP A 122 14.36 -12.12 -14.36
N GLU A 123 13.25 -12.05 -15.08
CA GLU A 123 12.90 -10.96 -15.99
C GLU A 123 12.36 -9.70 -15.29
N LEU A 124 11.94 -9.79 -14.02
CA LEU A 124 11.36 -8.65 -13.31
C LEU A 124 12.39 -7.55 -13.09
N ARG A 125 12.02 -6.31 -13.39
CA ARG A 125 12.84 -5.12 -13.20
C ARG A 125 12.01 -4.04 -12.53
N VAL A 126 12.64 -3.25 -11.67
CA VAL A 126 12.08 -2.04 -11.09
C VAL A 126 12.80 -0.85 -11.69
N THR A 127 12.04 0.09 -12.26
CA THR A 127 12.54 1.39 -12.68
C THR A 127 11.99 2.46 -11.75
N VAL A 128 12.87 3.26 -11.16
CA VAL A 128 12.51 4.45 -10.39
C VAL A 128 12.98 5.65 -11.18
N SER A 129 12.05 6.57 -11.48
CA SER A 129 12.32 7.81 -12.22
C SER A 129 11.85 9.02 -11.42
N LEU A 130 12.71 10.01 -11.26
CA LEU A 130 12.41 11.29 -10.63
C LEU A 130 12.16 12.37 -11.68
N TRP A 131 11.06 13.11 -11.54
CA TRP A 131 10.64 14.15 -12.48
C TRP A 131 10.46 15.49 -11.78
N GLN A 132 10.83 16.57 -12.46
CA GLN A 132 10.52 17.94 -12.07
C GLN A 132 9.61 18.55 -13.14
N GLY A 133 8.30 18.56 -12.87
CA GLY A 133 7.30 18.87 -13.89
C GLY A 133 7.39 17.83 -15.01
N GLU A 134 7.67 18.27 -16.24
CA GLU A 134 7.80 17.41 -17.42
C GLU A 134 9.24 16.96 -17.70
N THR A 135 10.22 17.44 -16.91
CA THR A 135 11.65 17.10 -17.12
C THR A 135 12.07 15.95 -16.23
N GLN A 136 12.55 14.85 -16.81
CA GLN A 136 13.15 13.75 -16.05
C GLN A 136 14.52 14.17 -15.50
N VAL A 137 14.67 14.13 -14.18
CA VAL A 137 15.89 14.56 -13.47
C VAL A 137 16.85 13.39 -13.25
N ALA A 138 16.31 12.23 -12.88
CA ALA A 138 17.11 11.02 -12.65
C ALA A 138 16.29 9.76 -12.93
N SER A 139 16.98 8.65 -13.21
CA SER A 139 16.37 7.34 -13.42
C SER A 139 17.35 6.23 -13.08
N GLY A 140 16.84 5.13 -12.53
CA GLY A 140 17.60 3.92 -12.28
C GLY A 140 16.73 2.70 -12.55
N THR A 141 17.35 1.60 -12.99
CA THR A 141 16.66 0.32 -13.19
C THR A 141 17.51 -0.81 -12.64
N ALA A 142 16.88 -1.72 -11.91
CA ALA A 142 17.55 -2.88 -11.32
C ALA A 142 16.60 -4.10 -11.26
N PRO A 143 17.13 -5.34 -11.29
CA PRO A 143 16.36 -6.51 -10.90
C PRO A 143 16.07 -6.51 -9.39
N PHE A 144 15.15 -7.36 -8.95
CA PHE A 144 14.99 -7.67 -7.52
C PHE A 144 16.21 -8.42 -6.98
N GLY A 145 16.46 -8.27 -5.68
CA GLY A 145 17.62 -8.80 -4.96
C GLY A 145 18.29 -7.70 -4.15
N GLY A 146 18.01 -7.67 -2.84
CA GLY A 146 18.66 -6.77 -1.89
C GLY A 146 20.08 -7.21 -1.53
N GLU A 147 20.81 -6.32 -0.86
CA GLU A 147 22.10 -6.65 -0.26
C GLU A 147 21.98 -7.72 0.82
N ILE A 148 23.09 -8.40 1.13
CA ILE A 148 23.15 -9.37 2.23
C ILE A 148 23.00 -8.61 3.55
N ILE A 149 21.99 -8.99 4.33
CA ILE A 149 21.67 -8.39 5.63
C ILE A 149 22.15 -9.25 6.80
N ASP A 150 22.20 -10.57 6.63
CA ASP A 150 22.58 -11.54 7.65
C ASP A 150 23.18 -12.83 7.04
N GLU A 151 23.50 -13.81 7.87
CA GLU A 151 24.10 -15.09 7.46
C GLU A 151 23.21 -15.93 6.53
N ARG A 152 21.91 -15.63 6.42
CA ARG A 152 20.98 -16.28 5.50
C ARG A 152 20.83 -15.55 4.17
N GLY A 153 21.50 -14.42 3.98
CA GLY A 153 21.52 -13.66 2.75
C GLY A 153 20.77 -12.34 2.85
N GLY A 154 20.04 -11.98 1.80
CA GLY A 154 19.27 -10.74 1.69
C GLY A 154 17.81 -10.99 1.29
N TYR A 155 17.05 -9.90 1.14
CA TYR A 155 15.67 -10.00 0.66
C TYR A 155 15.63 -10.17 -0.87
N ALA A 156 15.19 -11.33 -1.34
CA ALA A 156 15.08 -11.62 -2.77
C ALA A 156 13.95 -10.83 -3.45
N ASP A 157 12.93 -10.44 -2.69
CA ASP A 157 11.71 -9.74 -3.12
C ASP A 157 11.79 -8.20 -2.97
N ARG A 158 12.98 -7.68 -2.69
CA ARG A 158 13.24 -6.24 -2.53
C ARG A 158 14.37 -5.75 -3.40
N VAL A 159 14.38 -4.46 -3.68
CA VAL A 159 15.48 -3.76 -4.37
C VAL A 159 15.56 -2.31 -3.90
N THR A 160 16.78 -1.80 -3.74
CA THR A 160 17.04 -0.41 -3.39
C THR A 160 17.74 0.30 -4.54
N LEU A 161 17.11 1.34 -5.08
CA LEU A 161 17.67 2.19 -6.12
C LEU A 161 18.13 3.52 -5.51
N ARG A 162 19.31 3.99 -5.94
CA ARG A 162 19.91 5.25 -5.48
C ARG A 162 20.14 6.17 -6.66
N LEU A 163 19.50 7.34 -6.63
CA LEU A 163 19.54 8.34 -7.69
C LEU A 163 20.17 9.63 -7.15
N ASN A 164 21.27 10.07 -7.79
CA ASN A 164 21.88 11.36 -7.47
C ASN A 164 21.04 12.50 -8.05
N VAL A 165 20.85 13.56 -7.28
CA VAL A 165 20.13 14.77 -7.65
C VAL A 165 21.01 15.97 -7.32
N GLU A 166 21.50 16.63 -8.36
CA GLU A 166 22.29 17.87 -8.24
C GLU A 166 21.37 19.08 -8.08
N ASN A 167 21.76 20.00 -7.20
CA ASN A 167 21.06 21.23 -6.85
C ASN A 167 19.54 21.03 -6.65
N PRO A 168 19.11 20.14 -5.73
CA PRO A 168 17.70 19.82 -5.53
C PRO A 168 16.91 21.07 -5.10
N LYS A 169 15.68 21.20 -5.61
CA LYS A 169 14.72 22.15 -5.02
C LYS A 169 14.20 21.53 -3.73
N LEU A 170 14.50 22.18 -2.60
CA LEU A 170 13.92 21.82 -1.31
C LEU A 170 12.40 22.06 -1.35
N TRP A 171 11.64 21.23 -0.64
CA TRP A 171 10.17 21.25 -0.61
C TRP A 171 9.63 22.55 0.00
#